data_AF-A0A255QUS0-F1
#
_entry.id   AF-A0A255QUS0-F1
#
_cell.length_a   1.000
_cell.length_b   1.000
_cell.length_c   1.000
_cell.angle_alpha   90.00
_cell.angle_beta   90.00
_cell.angle_gamma   90.00
#
_symmetry.space_group_name_H-M   'P 1'
#
loop_
_entity.id
_entity.type
_entity.pdbx_description
1 polymer ?
#
loop_
_entity_poly.entity_id
_entity_poly.type
_entity_poly.pdbx_seq_one_letter_code
_entity_poly.pdbx_strand_id
1 'polypeptide(L)'
;MTQADLRQQIAAFETSEDKNTEHYRCAAFREYLNRCDAISDQTFHDLLALTDAGPDECDLSLNRAFDLVHSELLTESQLRWLRDRSGYGQHTSFRVVIDRILIGRRLTCEGLTGSVFQEICAFNDATTIQQLLDHDDLTRDHVAWVAEHGCNKRLRNFATQLLSSRRFQNCG
;
A
#
# COMPACT_ATOMS: atom_id res chain seq x y z
N MET A 1 8.35 -25.83 0.58
CA MET A 1 7.02 -26.49 0.66
C MET A 1 7.23 -27.99 0.53
N THR A 2 6.82 -28.75 1.53
CA THR A 2 6.96 -30.21 1.53
C THR A 2 5.73 -30.89 0.91
N GLN A 3 5.87 -32.17 0.52
CA GLN A 3 4.73 -32.95 0.02
C GLN A 3 3.62 -33.11 1.07
N ALA A 4 3.97 -33.05 2.36
CA ALA A 4 3.01 -33.09 3.46
C ALA A 4 2.18 -31.79 3.51
N ASP A 5 2.82 -30.63 3.35
CA ASP A 5 2.14 -29.33 3.32
C ASP A 5 1.11 -29.27 2.18
N LEU A 6 1.46 -29.82 1.00
CA LEU A 6 0.57 -29.85 -0.15
C LEU A 6 -0.68 -30.71 0.10
N ARG A 7 -0.52 -31.87 0.76
CA ARG A 7 -1.65 -32.76 1.11
C ARG A 7 -2.56 -32.12 2.14
N GLN A 8 -1.98 -31.39 3.10
CA GLN A 8 -2.76 -30.66 4.09
C GLN A 8 -3.58 -29.53 3.44
N GLN A 9 -3.00 -28.81 2.47
CA GLN A 9 -3.71 -27.80 1.71
C GLN A 9 -4.87 -28.37 0.88
N ILE A 10 -4.66 -29.53 0.23
CA ILE A 10 -5.73 -30.19 -0.54
C ILE A 10 -6.88 -30.61 0.39
N ALA A 11 -6.58 -31.25 1.51
CA ALA A 11 -7.58 -31.68 2.48
C ALA A 11 -8.39 -30.50 3.08
N ALA A 12 -7.72 -29.37 3.34
CA ALA A 12 -8.38 -28.16 3.82
C ALA A 12 -9.36 -27.58 2.78
N PHE A 13 -9.00 -27.59 1.50
CA PHE A 13 -9.89 -27.15 0.42
C PHE A 13 -11.06 -28.12 0.17
N GLU A 14 -10.82 -29.42 0.23
CA GLU A 14 -11.86 -30.43 0.07
C GLU A 14 -12.93 -30.34 1.17
N THR A 15 -12.57 -29.81 2.34
CA THR A 15 -13.46 -29.68 3.50
C THR A 15 -14.04 -28.27 3.71
N SER A 16 -13.60 -27.26 2.96
CA SER A 16 -14.14 -25.89 3.05
C SER A 16 -15.54 -25.75 2.44
N GLU A 17 -16.36 -24.84 2.98
CA GLU A 17 -17.66 -24.46 2.39
C GLU A 17 -17.47 -23.71 1.05
N ASP A 18 -16.42 -22.88 0.96
CA ASP A 18 -16.04 -22.24 -0.28
C ASP A 18 -15.33 -23.25 -1.19
N LYS A 19 -15.95 -23.58 -2.33
CA LYS A 19 -15.41 -24.44 -3.38
C LYS A 19 -14.75 -23.67 -4.52
N ASN A 20 -14.61 -22.36 -4.39
CA ASN A 20 -13.89 -21.53 -5.34
C ASN A 20 -12.37 -21.68 -5.12
N THR A 21 -11.71 -22.33 -6.08
CA THR A 21 -10.25 -22.54 -6.11
C THR A 21 -9.46 -21.24 -6.14
N GLU A 22 -10.00 -20.18 -6.74
CA GLU A 22 -9.40 -18.84 -6.74
C GLU A 22 -9.34 -18.25 -5.33
N HIS A 23 -10.47 -18.26 -4.64
CA HIS A 23 -10.59 -17.72 -3.28
C HIS A 23 -9.67 -18.46 -2.32
N TYR A 24 -9.64 -19.79 -2.41
CA TYR A 24 -8.77 -20.61 -1.59
C TYR A 24 -7.30 -20.26 -1.81
N ARG A 25 -6.84 -20.14 -3.08
CA ARG A 25 -5.45 -19.78 -3.39
C ARG A 25 -5.09 -18.40 -2.85
N CYS A 26 -5.97 -17.40 -3.01
CA CYS A 26 -5.76 -16.07 -2.45
C CYS A 26 -5.74 -16.08 -0.91
N ALA A 27 -6.59 -16.89 -0.26
CA ALA A 27 -6.61 -17.03 1.19
C ALA A 27 -5.32 -17.70 1.72
N ALA A 28 -4.91 -18.80 1.09
CA ALA A 28 -3.69 -19.52 1.45
C ALA A 28 -2.43 -18.65 1.28
N PHE A 29 -2.38 -17.82 0.23
CA PHE A 29 -1.30 -16.86 0.03
C PHE A 29 -1.25 -15.80 1.15
N ARG A 30 -2.40 -15.21 1.49
CA ARG A 30 -2.50 -14.24 2.61
C ARG A 30 -2.15 -14.88 3.95
N GLU A 31 -2.57 -16.12 4.21
CA GLU A 31 -2.20 -16.85 5.41
C GLU A 31 -0.68 -17.13 5.47
N TYR A 32 -0.05 -17.44 4.34
CA TYR A 32 1.40 -17.54 4.26
C TYR A 32 2.08 -16.21 4.62
N LEU A 33 1.64 -15.08 4.04
CA LEU A 33 2.19 -13.76 4.35
C LEU A 33 2.04 -13.43 5.85
N ASN A 34 0.88 -13.71 6.44
CA ASN A 34 0.63 -13.46 7.87
C ASN A 34 1.53 -14.26 8.83
N ARG A 35 2.23 -15.31 8.35
CA ARG A 35 3.19 -16.10 9.14
C ARG A 35 4.63 -15.66 8.94
N CYS A 36 4.89 -14.72 8.04
CA CYS A 36 6.22 -14.21 7.76
C CYS A 36 6.47 -12.95 8.59
N ASP A 37 7.63 -12.84 9.22
CA ASP A 37 8.07 -11.59 9.86
C ASP A 37 8.75 -10.64 8.84
N ALA A 38 9.38 -11.21 7.81
CA ALA A 38 10.04 -10.47 6.74
C ALA A 38 10.14 -11.33 5.47
N ILE A 39 10.34 -10.67 4.32
CA ILE A 39 10.54 -11.34 3.02
C ILE A 39 11.91 -10.98 2.45
N SER A 40 12.76 -12.01 2.27
CA SER A 40 14.05 -11.87 1.59
C SER A 40 13.88 -11.57 0.10
N ASP A 41 14.88 -11.00 -0.56
CA ASP A 41 14.82 -10.72 -2.01
C ASP A 41 14.58 -11.99 -2.85
N GLN A 42 15.20 -13.11 -2.48
CA GLN A 42 14.96 -14.39 -3.16
C GLN A 42 13.50 -14.83 -3.00
N THR A 43 12.99 -14.82 -1.77
CA THR A 43 11.59 -15.17 -1.49
C THR A 43 10.63 -14.23 -2.21
N PHE A 44 10.92 -12.93 -2.24
CA PHE A 44 10.13 -11.94 -2.96
C PHE A 44 10.03 -12.27 -4.45
N HIS A 45 11.15 -12.59 -5.10
CA HIS A 45 11.17 -12.98 -6.50
C HIS A 45 10.45 -14.31 -6.75
N ASP A 46 10.64 -15.30 -5.86
CA ASP A 46 9.97 -16.60 -5.95
C ASP A 46 8.45 -16.46 -5.85
N LEU A 47 7.95 -15.62 -4.94
CA LEU A 47 6.50 -15.36 -4.77
C LEU A 47 5.88 -14.69 -6.00
N LEU A 48 6.63 -13.80 -6.66
CA LEU A 48 6.18 -13.17 -7.91
C LEU A 48 6.31 -14.08 -9.13
N ALA A 49 7.18 -15.08 -9.08
CA ALA A 49 7.36 -16.07 -10.14
C ALA A 49 6.36 -17.24 -10.04
N LEU A 50 5.55 -17.30 -8.98
CA LEU A 50 4.47 -18.28 -8.87
C LEU A 50 3.56 -18.19 -10.09
N THR A 51 3.34 -19.33 -10.73
CA THR A 51 2.38 -19.48 -11.82
C THR A 51 1.11 -20.11 -11.29
N ASP A 52 -0.04 -19.57 -11.67
CA ASP A 52 -1.32 -20.14 -11.31
C ASP A 52 -1.65 -21.32 -12.23
N ALA A 53 -1.44 -22.54 -11.74
CA ALA A 53 -1.83 -23.77 -12.41
C ALA A 53 -3.17 -24.32 -11.88
N GLY A 54 -4.11 -23.41 -11.60
CA GLY A 54 -5.45 -23.78 -11.14
C GLY A 54 -6.30 -24.38 -12.26
N PRO A 55 -7.28 -25.25 -11.95
CA PRO A 55 -8.19 -25.82 -12.94
C PRO A 55 -9.11 -24.77 -13.60
N ASP A 56 -9.14 -23.56 -13.05
CA ASP A 56 -9.91 -22.41 -13.51
C ASP A 56 -9.12 -21.47 -14.43
N GLU A 57 -7.83 -21.76 -14.69
CA GLU A 57 -6.91 -20.95 -15.53
C GLU A 57 -6.81 -19.47 -15.08
N CYS A 58 -7.20 -19.16 -13.85
CA CYS A 58 -7.22 -17.79 -13.34
C CYS A 58 -5.82 -17.30 -12.97
N ASP A 59 -5.39 -16.18 -13.56
CA ASP A 59 -4.12 -15.50 -13.26
C ASP A 59 -4.28 -14.59 -12.02
N LEU A 60 -3.56 -14.93 -10.96
CA LEU A 60 -3.57 -14.23 -9.67
C LEU A 60 -2.29 -13.41 -9.45
N SER A 61 -1.47 -13.22 -10.49
CA SER A 61 -0.20 -12.50 -10.38
C SER A 61 -0.37 -11.08 -9.84
N LEU A 62 -1.37 -10.33 -10.32
CA LEU A 62 -1.64 -8.97 -9.85
C LEU A 62 -2.23 -8.98 -8.43
N ASN A 63 -3.13 -9.92 -8.11
CA ASN A 63 -3.71 -10.06 -6.77
C ASN A 63 -2.62 -10.36 -5.73
N ARG A 64 -1.71 -11.30 -6.03
CA ARG A 64 -0.53 -11.58 -5.20
C ARG A 64 0.35 -10.36 -5.00
N ALA A 65 0.56 -9.57 -6.06
CA ALA A 65 1.35 -8.36 -5.96
C ALA A 65 0.68 -7.33 -5.03
N PHE A 66 -0.64 -7.16 -5.08
CA PHE A 66 -1.38 -6.31 -4.14
C PHE A 66 -1.28 -6.85 -2.71
N ASP A 67 -1.48 -8.15 -2.50
CA ASP A 67 -1.37 -8.77 -1.17
C ASP A 67 0.03 -8.58 -0.58
N LEU A 68 1.09 -8.73 -1.38
CA LEU A 68 2.47 -8.45 -0.96
C LEU A 68 2.66 -6.99 -0.54
N VAL A 69 2.18 -6.06 -1.35
CA VAL A 69 2.29 -4.62 -1.07
C VAL A 69 1.53 -4.25 0.21
N HIS A 70 0.38 -4.87 0.47
CA HIS A 70 -0.42 -4.62 1.67
C HIS A 70 0.06 -5.36 2.93
N SER A 71 0.93 -6.36 2.80
CA SER A 71 1.45 -7.12 3.96
C SER A 71 2.43 -6.34 4.84
N GLU A 72 2.90 -5.17 4.39
CA GLU A 72 3.97 -4.38 5.03
C GLU A 72 5.34 -5.08 5.15
N LEU A 73 5.48 -6.31 4.67
CA LEU A 73 6.71 -7.12 4.74
C LEU A 73 7.82 -6.68 3.79
N LEU A 74 7.48 -5.87 2.78
CA LEU A 74 8.42 -5.47 1.74
C LEU A 74 9.33 -4.34 2.19
N THR A 75 10.59 -4.40 1.78
CA THR A 75 11.55 -3.29 1.92
C THR A 75 11.21 -2.15 0.96
N GLU A 76 11.75 -0.96 1.21
CA GLU A 76 11.61 0.17 0.29
C GLU A 76 12.16 -0.17 -1.11
N SER A 77 13.31 -0.86 -1.17
CA SER A 77 13.91 -1.29 -2.44
C SER A 77 13.01 -2.25 -3.21
N GLN A 78 12.37 -3.22 -2.54
CA GLN A 78 11.42 -4.14 -3.16
C GLN A 78 10.16 -3.41 -3.68
N LEU A 79 9.64 -2.44 -2.92
CA LEU A 79 8.50 -1.61 -3.33
C LEU A 79 8.85 -0.77 -4.58
N ARG A 80 10.01 -0.10 -4.59
CA ARG A 80 10.48 0.66 -5.76
C ARG A 80 10.66 -0.24 -6.98
N TRP A 81 11.20 -1.43 -6.77
CA TRP A 81 11.33 -2.41 -7.85
C TRP A 81 9.97 -2.84 -8.42
N LEU A 82 8.97 -3.13 -7.57
CA LEU A 82 7.61 -3.45 -8.02
C LEU A 82 6.97 -2.30 -8.82
N ARG A 83 7.15 -1.07 -8.34
CA ARG A 83 6.61 0.14 -8.96
C ARG A 83 7.11 0.32 -10.39
N ASP A 84 8.38 0.02 -10.62
CA ASP A 84 9.06 0.28 -11.89
C ASP A 84 9.12 -0.96 -12.81
N ARG A 85 8.79 -2.17 -12.32
CA ARG A 85 8.80 -3.40 -13.11
C ARG A 85 7.69 -3.40 -14.17
N SER A 86 8.07 -3.75 -15.41
CA SER A 86 7.12 -4.06 -16.49
C SER A 86 6.18 -5.21 -16.08
N GLY A 87 4.88 -5.03 -16.23
CA GLY A 87 3.82 -5.96 -15.81
C GLY A 87 2.99 -5.43 -14.65
N TYR A 88 3.63 -4.86 -13.61
CA TYR A 88 2.91 -4.28 -12.47
C TYR A 88 2.85 -2.76 -12.54
N GLY A 89 3.96 -2.11 -12.89
CA GLY A 89 4.08 -0.65 -13.01
C GLY A 89 3.23 -0.04 -14.14
N GLN A 90 2.64 -0.84 -15.00
CA GLN A 90 1.70 -0.36 -16.03
C GLN A 90 0.29 -0.12 -15.45
N HIS A 91 -0.03 -0.71 -14.30
CA HIS A 91 -1.30 -0.50 -13.62
C HIS A 91 -1.22 0.76 -12.75
N THR A 92 -1.89 1.83 -13.19
CA THR A 92 -1.92 3.12 -12.46
C THR A 92 -2.38 2.95 -11.02
N SER A 93 -3.42 2.13 -10.77
CA SER A 93 -3.91 1.86 -9.41
C SER A 93 -2.85 1.20 -8.53
N PHE A 94 -2.09 0.25 -9.07
CA PHE A 94 -1.01 -0.42 -8.36
C PHE A 94 0.12 0.54 -8.00
N ARG A 95 0.54 1.38 -8.95
CA ARG A 95 1.55 2.43 -8.71
C ARG A 95 1.12 3.42 -7.63
N VAL A 96 -0.13 3.87 -7.68
CA VAL A 96 -0.69 4.78 -6.66
C VAL A 96 -0.63 4.15 -5.27
N VAL A 97 -0.92 2.85 -5.12
CA VAL A 97 -0.82 2.17 -3.83
C VAL A 97 0.63 2.15 -3.33
N ILE A 98 1.60 1.83 -4.19
CA ILE A 98 3.02 1.84 -3.80
C ILE A 98 3.48 3.25 -3.44
N ASP A 99 3.16 4.26 -4.25
CA ASP A 99 3.53 5.66 -3.99
C ASP A 99 2.97 6.14 -2.64
N ARG A 100 1.71 5.80 -2.30
CA ARG A 100 1.14 6.08 -0.98
C ARG A 100 1.94 5.47 0.16
N ILE A 101 2.35 4.20 0.03
CA ILE A 101 3.11 3.49 1.07
C ILE A 101 4.50 4.10 1.23
N LEU A 102 5.19 4.38 0.12
CA LEU A 102 6.51 5.00 0.15
C LEU A 102 6.47 6.37 0.83
N ILE A 103 5.53 7.23 0.42
CA ILE A 103 5.34 8.56 1.03
C ILE A 103 4.99 8.43 2.51
N GLY A 104 4.06 7.54 2.87
CA GLY A 104 3.64 7.33 4.26
C GLY A 104 4.79 6.83 5.15
N ARG A 105 5.63 5.92 4.65
CA ARG A 105 6.83 5.44 5.36
C ARG A 105 7.84 6.56 5.58
N ARG A 106 8.10 7.38 4.56
CA ARG A 106 8.98 8.55 4.69
C ARG A 106 8.44 9.55 5.70
N LEU A 107 7.15 9.87 5.64
CA LEU A 107 6.50 10.75 6.62
C LEU A 107 6.65 10.19 8.04
N THR A 108 6.49 8.88 8.24
CA THR A 108 6.63 8.24 9.56
C THR A 108 8.07 8.23 10.07
N CYS A 109 9.06 7.97 9.19
CA CYS A 109 10.45 7.79 9.60
C CYS A 109 11.24 9.11 9.66
N GLU A 110 10.99 10.01 8.72
CA GLU A 110 11.71 11.29 8.56
C GLU A 110 10.94 12.46 9.19
N GLY A 111 9.63 12.30 9.44
CA GLY A 111 8.73 13.39 9.81
C GLY A 111 8.31 14.25 8.61
N LEU A 112 7.60 15.35 8.89
CA LEU A 112 7.12 16.29 7.88
C LEU A 112 8.23 17.27 7.44
N THR A 113 9.27 16.74 6.80
CA THR A 113 10.35 17.57 6.22
C THR A 113 9.87 18.32 4.98
N GLY A 114 10.59 19.36 4.58
CA GLY A 114 10.29 20.10 3.34
C GLY A 114 10.27 19.20 2.08
N SER A 115 11.15 18.19 2.02
CA SER A 115 11.16 17.23 0.90
C SER A 115 9.95 16.30 0.89
N VAL A 116 9.51 15.82 2.06
CA VAL A 116 8.33 14.97 2.20
C VAL A 116 7.07 15.75 1.85
N PHE A 117 6.98 17.00 2.33
CA PHE A 117 5.88 17.90 1.96
C PHE A 117 5.81 18.13 0.44
N GLN A 118 6.94 18.44 -0.21
CA GLN A 118 6.99 18.60 -1.67
C GLN A 118 6.55 17.35 -2.43
N GLU A 119 6.92 16.17 -1.95
CA GLU A 119 6.50 14.91 -2.55
C GLU A 119 4.97 14.69 -2.41
N ILE A 120 4.40 14.97 -1.23
CA ILE A 120 2.95 14.94 -1.01
C ILE A 120 2.24 15.94 -1.95
N CYS A 121 2.76 17.15 -2.08
CA CYS A 121 2.20 18.17 -2.95
C CYS A 121 2.22 17.75 -4.43
N ALA A 122 3.32 17.17 -4.88
CA ALA A 122 3.46 16.68 -6.26
C ALA A 122 2.52 15.51 -6.55
N PHE A 123 2.36 14.58 -5.60
CA PHE A 123 1.48 13.43 -5.74
C PHE A 123 0.00 13.81 -5.65
N ASN A 124 -0.34 14.79 -4.81
CA ASN A 124 -1.68 15.37 -4.63
C ASN A 124 -2.80 14.31 -4.53
N ASP A 125 -2.57 13.26 -3.73
CA ASP A 125 -3.53 12.19 -3.49
C ASP A 125 -4.30 12.42 -2.19
N ALA A 126 -5.56 11.99 -2.15
CA ALA A 126 -6.42 12.20 -1.00
C ALA A 126 -5.89 11.52 0.28
N THR A 127 -5.25 10.36 0.15
CA THR A 127 -4.73 9.59 1.28
C THR A 127 -3.51 10.26 1.89
N THR A 128 -2.55 10.66 1.04
CA THR A 128 -1.31 11.30 1.51
C THR A 128 -1.57 12.70 2.05
N ILE A 129 -2.54 13.44 1.49
CA ILE A 129 -2.97 14.73 2.04
C ILE A 129 -3.67 14.54 3.39
N GLN A 130 -4.49 13.50 3.56
CA GLN A 130 -5.09 13.22 4.86
C GLN A 130 -4.00 12.91 5.90
N GLN A 131 -3.02 12.06 5.56
CA GLN A 131 -1.87 11.78 6.42
C GLN A 131 -1.07 13.04 6.79
N LEU A 132 -0.85 13.94 5.82
CA LEU A 132 -0.24 15.25 6.07
C LEU A 132 -1.02 16.05 7.12
N LEU A 133 -2.33 16.17 6.93
CA LEU A 133 -3.20 16.99 7.79
C LEU A 133 -3.38 16.41 9.20
N ASP A 134 -3.19 15.10 9.36
CA ASP A 134 -3.24 14.42 10.65
C ASP A 134 -1.86 14.41 11.36
N HIS A 135 -0.80 14.93 10.73
CA HIS A 135 0.55 14.94 11.28
C HIS A 135 0.75 16.04 12.34
N ASP A 136 1.52 15.73 13.40
CA ASP A 136 1.72 16.63 14.53
C ASP A 136 2.54 17.88 14.16
N ASP A 137 3.57 17.74 13.32
CA ASP A 137 4.41 18.85 12.85
C ASP A 137 3.77 19.75 11.78
N LEU A 138 2.46 19.63 11.57
CA LEU A 138 1.73 20.45 10.61
C LEU A 138 1.81 21.94 10.96
N THR A 139 2.26 22.74 10.00
CA THR A 139 2.37 24.20 10.08
C THR A 139 1.21 24.90 9.39
N ARG A 140 1.02 26.19 9.66
CA ARG A 140 -0.01 27.01 8.99
C ARG A 140 0.15 27.00 7.47
N ASP A 141 1.39 27.06 6.97
CA ASP A 141 1.70 27.11 5.53
C ASP A 141 1.31 25.81 4.83
N HIS A 142 1.54 24.65 5.48
CA HIS A 142 1.10 23.37 4.94
C HIS A 142 -0.43 23.32 4.80
N VAL A 143 -1.16 23.77 5.83
CA VAL A 143 -2.63 23.80 5.78
C VAL A 143 -3.13 24.79 4.73
N ALA A 144 -2.50 25.96 4.61
CA ALA A 144 -2.82 26.96 3.59
C ALA A 144 -2.68 26.37 2.18
N TRP A 145 -1.57 25.66 1.92
CA TRP A 145 -1.38 24.99 0.65
C TRP A 145 -2.50 23.99 0.35
N VAL A 146 -2.90 23.15 1.32
CA VAL A 146 -3.97 22.18 1.12
C VAL A 146 -5.32 22.85 0.89
N ALA A 147 -5.61 23.95 1.57
CA ALA A 147 -6.86 24.71 1.38
C ALA A 147 -7.00 25.22 -0.06
N GLU A 148 -5.89 25.63 -0.68
CA GLU A 148 -5.85 26.15 -2.04
C GLU A 148 -5.76 25.03 -3.11
N HIS A 149 -4.88 24.04 -2.90
CA HIS A 149 -4.47 23.09 -3.95
C HIS A 149 -4.94 21.66 -3.75
N GLY A 150 -5.56 21.33 -2.60
CA GLY A 150 -5.93 19.96 -2.26
C GLY A 150 -6.81 19.30 -3.33
N CYS A 151 -6.56 18.01 -3.60
CA CYS A 151 -7.14 17.28 -4.73
C CYS A 151 -8.67 17.22 -4.78
N ASN A 152 -9.36 17.39 -3.65
CA ASN A 152 -10.82 17.38 -3.60
C ASN A 152 -11.39 18.44 -2.64
N LYS A 153 -12.66 18.79 -2.88
CA LYS A 153 -13.38 19.83 -2.11
C LYS A 153 -13.44 19.52 -0.62
N ARG A 154 -13.56 18.23 -0.24
CA ARG A 154 -13.64 17.82 1.17
C ARG A 154 -12.37 18.24 1.92
N LEU A 155 -11.20 17.90 1.38
CA LEU A 155 -9.91 18.20 1.98
C LEU A 155 -9.64 19.71 2.00
N ARG A 156 -9.95 20.43 0.91
CA ARG A 156 -9.81 21.90 0.87
C ARG A 156 -10.67 22.59 1.92
N ASN A 157 -11.93 22.16 2.07
CA ASN A 157 -12.85 22.71 3.08
C ASN A 157 -12.37 22.40 4.50
N PHE A 158 -11.91 21.17 4.74
CA PHE A 158 -11.37 20.78 6.04
C PHE A 158 -10.11 21.58 6.40
N ALA A 159 -9.19 21.77 5.46
CA ALA A 159 -8.02 22.63 5.65
C ALA A 159 -8.40 24.10 5.92
N THR A 160 -9.41 24.63 5.21
CA THR A 160 -9.95 25.98 5.48
C THR A 160 -10.49 26.11 6.90
N GLN A 161 -11.20 25.08 7.39
CA GLN A 161 -11.67 25.03 8.77
C GLN A 161 -10.51 24.95 9.77
N LEU A 162 -9.49 24.13 9.49
CA LEU A 162 -8.29 24.04 10.32
C LEU A 162 -7.57 25.40 10.44
N LEU A 163 -7.43 26.17 9.36
CA LEU A 163 -6.84 27.51 9.39
C LEU A 163 -7.56 28.50 10.32
N SER A 164 -8.87 28.29 10.50
CA SER A 164 -9.70 29.07 11.42
C SER A 164 -9.68 28.56 12.87
N SER A 165 -9.00 27.44 13.14
CA SER A 165 -8.88 26.90 14.49
C SER A 165 -7.86 27.70 15.32
N ARG A 166 -8.03 27.68 16.65
CA ARG A 166 -7.12 28.35 17.59
C ARG A 166 -5.66 27.95 17.41
N ARG A 167 -5.40 26.70 17.01
CA ARG A 167 -4.05 26.18 16.75
C ARG A 167 -3.31 27.02 15.71
N PHE A 168 -4.01 27.44 14.65
CA PHE A 168 -3.39 28.09 13.51
C PHE A 168 -3.66 29.60 13.43
N GLN A 169 -4.63 30.14 14.18
CA GLN A 169 -4.96 31.57 14.18
C GLN A 169 -3.87 32.49 14.77
N ASN A 170 -3.07 32.00 15.72
CA ASN A 170 -2.10 32.81 16.47
C ASN A 170 -0.64 32.63 16.01
N CYS A 171 -0.41 31.90 14.92
CA CYS A 171 0.93 31.71 14.34
C CYS A 171 1.10 32.75 13.22
N GLY A 172 1.51 33.96 13.59
CA GLY A 172 1.82 35.07 12.67
C GLY A 172 3.11 35.76 13.10
#